data_AF-G8LHV5-F1
#
_entry.id   AF-G8LHV5-F1
#
_cell.length_a   1.000
_cell.length_b   1.000
_cell.length_c   1.000
_cell.angle_alpha   90.00
_cell.angle_beta   90.00
_cell.angle_gamma   90.00
#
_symmetry.space_group_name_H-M   'P 1'
#
loop_
_entity.id
_entity.type
_entity.pdbx_description
1 polymer ?
#
loop_
_entity_poly.entity_id
_entity_poly.type
_entity_poly.pdbx_seq_one_letter_code
_entity_poly.pdbx_strand_id
1 'polypeptide(L)'
;MVDMKVKSKLTNQDENKEIISVKIFKITDIPDVMEKKGWKIAASFMRKWFNDPYYEMSKQEKLNKIDISTIQKQHILDDLEFEWLLTSSSRIKPIYDNFVMKVSSVIEYDDFLGRKKQITNQLSNGLCYILNRLEKSGFLVNNELKSCYVNYDNMSAIELDKTSQFNFIKIGSTLWEKATDSLDDVYGALGSFIIKVAFTNLNVTRDQRGFMRLEIRELGLYVRDTYEFMNDGDDQPLGYWGECGVIKPGVISELMKKEFIDEDGCRYFRITNSSFVKYRGKYKSTYKTGDFFVYSTVKKIPTNIIIHLSKIDMEEYSFWKGKNINE
;
A
#
# COMPACT_ATOMS: atom_id res chain seq x y z
N MET A 1 -1.13 0.32 34.83
CA MET A 1 -0.72 -0.94 35.48
C MET A 1 -1.97 -1.73 35.81
N VAL A 2 -1.90 -3.05 35.87
CA VAL A 2 -2.98 -3.90 36.42
C VAL A 2 -2.34 -4.65 37.58
N ASP A 3 -2.78 -4.36 38.79
CA ASP A 3 -2.22 -4.99 39.98
C ASP A 3 -2.83 -6.38 40.14
N MET A 4 -2.03 -7.42 39.95
CA MET A 4 -2.43 -8.81 40.23
C MET A 4 -1.90 -9.23 41.59
N LYS A 5 -2.80 -9.54 42.52
CA LYS A 5 -2.43 -10.14 43.82
C LYS A 5 -2.16 -11.63 43.63
N VAL A 6 -0.90 -12.04 43.71
CA VAL A 6 -0.51 -13.45 43.72
C VAL A 6 -0.36 -13.91 45.17
N LYS A 7 -0.98 -15.04 45.54
CA LYS A 7 -0.73 -15.72 46.82
C LYS A 7 0.39 -16.75 46.61
N SER A 8 1.49 -16.64 47.34
CA SER A 8 2.47 -17.73 47.40
C SER A 8 1.85 -18.92 48.14
N LYS A 9 2.16 -20.14 47.68
CA LYS A 9 1.67 -21.40 48.29
C LYS A 9 2.68 -22.02 49.27
N LEU A 10 3.74 -21.30 49.62
CA LEU A 10 4.90 -21.84 50.34
C LEU A 10 5.32 -20.92 51.49
N THR A 11 4.43 -20.63 52.45
CA THR A 11 4.79 -20.26 53.83
C THR A 11 3.55 -20.28 54.73
N ASN A 12 3.72 -20.77 55.97
CA ASN A 12 2.72 -20.70 57.03
C ASN A 12 2.61 -19.27 57.55
N GLN A 13 1.36 -18.79 57.70
CA GLN A 13 0.86 -17.70 58.55
C GLN A 13 1.69 -16.40 58.64
N ASP A 14 1.07 -15.31 58.15
CA ASP A 14 1.34 -13.89 58.44
C ASP A 14 2.59 -13.19 57.87
N GLU A 15 2.92 -13.43 56.60
CA GLU A 15 3.91 -12.59 55.89
C GLU A 15 3.40 -11.96 54.58
N ASN A 16 3.64 -10.65 54.49
CA ASN A 16 3.51 -9.70 53.39
C ASN A 16 2.93 -10.23 52.06
N LYS A 17 1.71 -9.76 51.74
CA LYS A 17 1.23 -9.71 50.35
C LYS A 17 2.08 -8.68 49.60
N GLU A 18 3.21 -9.09 49.05
CA GLU A 18 3.90 -8.26 48.06
C GLU A 18 2.98 -8.07 46.86
N ILE A 19 2.56 -6.82 46.64
CA ILE A 19 1.87 -6.43 45.41
C ILE A 19 2.94 -6.34 44.34
N ILE A 20 3.18 -7.47 43.65
CA ILE A 20 4.01 -7.47 42.46
C ILE A 20 3.19 -6.79 41.35
N SER A 21 3.61 -5.59 40.94
CA SER A 21 3.01 -4.92 39.78
C SER A 21 3.42 -5.68 38.51
N VAL A 22 2.57 -6.61 38.05
CA VAL A 22 2.81 -7.29 36.78
C VAL A 22 2.36 -6.36 35.66
N LYS A 23 3.31 -5.87 34.86
CA LYS A 23 2.98 -5.14 33.64
C LYS A 23 2.53 -6.13 32.58
N ILE A 24 1.22 -6.18 32.35
CA ILE A 24 0.62 -6.95 31.26
C ILE A 24 0.77 -6.14 29.98
N PHE A 25 1.41 -6.73 28.97
CA PHE A 25 1.53 -6.14 27.63
C PHE A 25 0.14 -5.97 27.00
N LYS A 26 -0.14 -4.77 26.50
CA LYS A 26 -1.41 -4.40 25.87
C LYS A 26 -1.20 -4.08 24.41
N ILE A 27 -2.26 -4.23 23.61
CA ILE A 27 -2.25 -3.81 22.20
C ILE A 27 -1.89 -2.31 22.03
N THR A 28 -2.24 -1.48 23.03
CA THR A 28 -1.89 -0.06 23.09
C THR A 28 -0.41 0.21 23.36
N ASP A 29 0.36 -0.81 23.76
CA ASP A 29 1.80 -0.70 23.99
C ASP A 29 2.60 -0.95 22.71
N ILE A 30 1.98 -1.50 21.66
CA ILE A 30 2.60 -1.78 20.35
C ILE A 30 3.29 -0.55 19.76
N PRO A 31 2.67 0.65 19.72
CA PRO A 31 3.34 1.83 19.19
C PRO A 31 4.63 2.20 19.93
N ASP A 32 4.69 1.99 21.24
CA ASP A 32 5.91 2.27 22.04
C ASP A 32 7.00 1.25 21.71
N VAL A 33 6.63 -0.01 21.44
CA VAL A 33 7.57 -1.04 20.96
C VAL A 33 8.10 -0.69 19.57
N MET A 34 7.23 -0.25 18.65
CA MET A 34 7.62 0.23 17.33
C MET A 34 8.63 1.39 17.43
N GLU A 35 8.34 2.39 18.27
CA GLU A 35 9.22 3.55 18.49
C GLU A 35 10.61 3.12 19.01
N LYS A 36 10.66 2.19 19.97
CA LYS A 36 11.93 1.64 20.48
C LYS A 36 12.76 0.92 19.41
N LYS A 37 12.12 0.37 18.39
CA LYS A 37 12.79 -0.24 17.23
C LYS A 37 13.18 0.78 16.15
N GLY A 38 12.87 2.06 16.35
CA GLY A 38 13.07 3.11 15.36
C GLY A 38 12.00 3.15 14.27
N TRP A 39 10.88 2.42 14.43
CA TRP A 39 9.78 2.37 13.46
C TRP A 39 8.81 3.53 13.67
N LYS A 40 9.27 4.73 13.33
CA LYS A 40 8.59 5.99 13.64
C LYS A 40 7.27 6.15 12.88
N ILE A 41 7.24 5.82 11.59
CA ILE A 41 6.03 5.97 10.78
C ILE A 41 5.00 4.90 11.15
N ALA A 42 5.43 3.65 11.36
CA ALA A 42 4.55 2.59 11.85
C ALA A 42 3.93 2.93 13.22
N ALA A 43 4.76 3.43 14.16
CA ALA A 43 4.28 3.88 15.45
C ALA A 43 3.27 5.03 15.31
N SER A 44 3.58 6.02 14.46
CA SER A 44 2.69 7.15 14.16
C SER A 44 1.35 6.69 13.59
N PHE A 45 1.35 5.78 12.61
CA PHE A 45 0.13 5.24 12.00
C PHE A 45 -0.72 4.49 13.02
N MET A 46 -0.10 3.65 13.85
CA MET A 46 -0.80 2.92 14.90
C MET A 46 -1.38 3.87 15.95
N ARG A 47 -0.65 4.92 16.34
CA ARG A 47 -1.15 5.96 17.25
C ARG A 47 -2.29 6.76 16.64
N LYS A 48 -2.20 7.11 15.35
CA LYS A 48 -3.29 7.74 14.60
C LYS A 48 -4.53 6.87 14.67
N TRP A 49 -4.41 5.58 14.31
CA TRP A 49 -5.54 4.65 14.37
C TRP A 49 -6.19 4.62 15.76
N PHE A 50 -5.42 4.51 16.84
CA PHE A 50 -5.96 4.47 18.21
C PHE A 50 -6.64 5.76 18.66
N ASN A 51 -6.22 6.93 18.15
CA ASN A 51 -6.65 8.24 18.65
C ASN A 51 -7.61 8.98 17.71
N ASP A 52 -7.68 8.59 16.45
CA ASP A 52 -8.55 9.20 15.46
C ASP A 52 -10.04 8.99 15.79
N PRO A 53 -10.92 9.91 15.33
CA PRO A 53 -12.35 9.72 15.40
C PRO A 53 -12.76 8.36 14.86
N TYR A 54 -13.76 7.74 15.49
CA TYR A 54 -14.26 6.43 15.06
C TYR A 54 -14.62 6.46 13.57
N TYR A 55 -13.97 5.58 12.81
CA TYR A 55 -14.27 5.31 11.42
C TYR A 55 -13.86 3.88 11.11
N GLU A 56 -14.80 3.15 10.55
CA GLU A 56 -14.65 1.76 10.19
C GLU A 56 -14.85 1.65 8.71
N MET A 57 -13.76 1.33 8.01
CA MET A 57 -13.76 1.25 6.57
C MET A 57 -14.65 0.08 6.11
N SER A 58 -15.42 0.29 5.05
CA SER A 58 -16.21 -0.73 4.38
C SER A 58 -15.37 -1.52 3.39
N LYS A 59 -15.88 -2.70 3.00
CA LYS A 59 -15.24 -3.52 1.95
C LYS A 59 -15.10 -2.78 0.61
N GLN A 60 -16.06 -1.91 0.26
CA GLN A 60 -15.99 -1.13 -0.99
C GLN A 60 -14.87 -0.08 -0.94
N GLU A 61 -14.68 0.56 0.21
CA GLU A 61 -13.58 1.50 0.46
C GLU A 61 -12.21 0.84 0.33
N LYS A 62 -12.03 -0.33 0.97
CA LYS A 62 -10.80 -1.13 0.84
C LYS A 62 -10.52 -1.53 -0.61
N LEU A 63 -11.56 -1.97 -1.32
CA LEU A 63 -11.45 -2.40 -2.73
C LEU A 63 -11.32 -1.22 -3.73
N ASN A 64 -11.22 0.02 -3.26
CA ASN A 64 -11.16 1.22 -4.11
C ASN A 64 -12.38 1.38 -5.04
N LYS A 65 -13.55 0.93 -4.59
CA LYS A 65 -14.82 1.00 -5.34
C LYS A 65 -15.68 2.21 -4.96
N ILE A 66 -15.07 3.21 -4.32
CA ILE A 66 -15.74 4.47 -3.94
C ILE A 66 -14.93 5.67 -4.42
N ASP A 67 -15.60 6.80 -4.58
CA ASP A 67 -14.92 8.06 -4.82
C ASP A 67 -14.34 8.61 -3.51
N ILE A 68 -13.01 8.69 -3.44
CA ILE A 68 -12.27 9.25 -2.30
C ILE A 68 -12.68 10.68 -1.95
N SER A 69 -13.29 11.44 -2.87
CA SER A 69 -13.84 12.77 -2.59
C SER A 69 -14.97 12.76 -1.56
N THR A 70 -15.60 11.60 -1.35
CA THR A 70 -16.68 11.42 -0.37
C THR A 70 -16.17 11.15 1.05
N ILE A 71 -14.87 10.88 1.20
CA ILE A 71 -14.23 10.59 2.49
C ILE A 71 -13.83 11.88 3.18
N GLN A 72 -14.13 11.98 4.48
CA GLN A 72 -13.72 13.13 5.28
C GLN A 72 -12.21 13.19 5.39
N LYS A 73 -11.63 14.40 5.22
CA LYS A 73 -10.18 14.61 5.18
C LYS A 73 -9.43 14.07 6.40
N GLN A 74 -10.05 14.03 7.58
CA GLN A 74 -9.43 13.48 8.79
C GLN A 74 -9.05 11.98 8.67
N HIS A 75 -9.76 11.23 7.83
CA HIS A 75 -9.52 9.81 7.53
C HIS A 75 -8.61 9.62 6.31
N ILE A 76 -7.94 10.67 5.87
CA ILE A 76 -6.99 10.64 4.76
C ILE A 76 -5.67 11.20 5.28
N LEU A 77 -4.63 10.39 5.19
CA LEU A 77 -3.24 10.81 5.33
C LEU A 77 -2.69 10.93 3.91
N ASP A 78 -2.41 12.14 3.43
CA ASP A 78 -1.98 12.41 2.06
C ASP A 78 -0.59 13.04 1.94
N ASP A 79 0.18 13.01 3.02
CA ASP A 79 1.49 13.63 3.17
C ASP A 79 2.62 12.63 3.49
N LEU A 80 2.39 11.31 3.34
CA LEU A 80 3.45 10.31 3.55
C LEU A 80 4.60 10.56 2.56
N GLU A 81 5.81 10.83 3.03
CA GLU A 81 6.92 11.08 2.13
C GLU A 81 7.27 9.83 1.30
N PHE A 82 7.26 9.92 -0.03
CA PHE A 82 7.66 8.78 -0.87
C PHE A 82 9.13 8.39 -0.63
N GLU A 83 10.00 9.37 -0.39
CA GLU A 83 11.44 9.14 -0.18
C GLU A 83 11.73 8.34 1.09
N TRP A 84 10.84 8.41 2.09
CA TRP A 84 10.94 7.57 3.30
C TRP A 84 10.92 6.08 2.95
N LEU A 85 10.17 5.67 1.91
CA LEU A 85 10.14 4.27 1.44
C LEU A 85 11.52 3.79 0.98
N LEU A 86 12.29 4.68 0.34
CA LEU A 86 13.59 4.36 -0.27
C LEU A 86 14.73 4.41 0.75
N THR A 87 14.55 5.17 1.82
CA THR A 87 15.58 5.40 2.86
C THR A 87 15.37 4.54 4.10
N SER A 88 14.13 4.18 4.41
CA SER A 88 13.77 3.45 5.65
C SER A 88 13.57 1.95 5.44
N SER A 89 13.73 1.46 4.21
CA SER A 89 13.67 0.03 3.90
C SER A 89 14.67 -0.36 2.82
N SER A 90 15.57 -1.29 3.16
CA SER A 90 16.57 -1.80 2.22
C SER A 90 15.98 -2.64 1.07
N ARG A 91 14.75 -3.15 1.22
CA ARG A 91 14.09 -4.00 0.22
C ARG A 91 13.44 -3.19 -0.92
N ILE A 92 13.06 -1.94 -0.66
CA ILE A 92 12.26 -1.15 -1.62
C ILE A 92 13.16 -0.49 -2.65
N LYS A 93 14.28 0.10 -2.20
CA LYS A 93 15.16 0.87 -3.09
C LYS A 93 15.64 0.07 -4.32
N PRO A 94 16.09 -1.20 -4.20
CA PRO A 94 16.48 -1.99 -5.37
C PRO A 94 15.34 -2.23 -6.37
N ILE A 95 14.11 -2.43 -5.88
CA ILE A 95 12.93 -2.61 -6.73
C ILE A 95 12.63 -1.31 -7.47
N TYR A 96 12.66 -0.18 -6.76
CA TYR A 96 12.49 1.15 -7.35
C TYR A 96 13.58 1.44 -8.39
N ASP A 97 14.86 1.28 -8.06
CA ASP A 97 15.98 1.58 -8.96
C ASP A 97 15.90 0.74 -10.24
N ASN A 98 15.59 -0.56 -10.11
CA ASN A 98 15.41 -1.44 -11.27
C ASN A 98 14.22 -1.02 -12.14
N PHE A 99 13.11 -0.63 -11.52
CA PHE A 99 11.96 -0.10 -12.25
C PHE A 99 12.32 1.18 -13.01
N VAL A 100 12.96 2.15 -12.36
CA VAL A 100 13.40 3.41 -12.97
C VAL A 100 14.31 3.16 -14.16
N MET A 101 15.31 2.29 -13.98
CA MET A 101 16.22 1.91 -15.06
C MET A 101 15.44 1.37 -16.26
N LYS A 102 14.49 0.45 -16.03
CA LYS A 102 13.67 -0.17 -17.08
C LYS A 102 12.80 0.83 -17.85
N VAL A 103 12.19 1.80 -17.17
CA VAL A 103 11.24 2.75 -17.80
C VAL A 103 11.87 4.08 -18.22
N SER A 104 13.13 4.33 -17.85
CA SER A 104 13.84 5.59 -18.16
C SER A 104 13.88 5.91 -19.65
N SER A 105 14.04 4.90 -20.51
CA SER A 105 13.91 5.05 -21.95
C SER A 105 13.33 3.78 -22.57
N VAL A 106 12.20 3.93 -23.24
CA VAL A 106 11.49 2.86 -23.94
C VAL A 106 11.14 3.33 -25.34
N ILE A 107 11.54 2.56 -26.35
CA ILE A 107 11.15 2.81 -27.74
C ILE A 107 10.35 1.60 -28.22
N GLU A 108 9.08 1.83 -28.52
CA GLU A 108 8.07 0.84 -28.89
C GLU A 108 7.76 -0.22 -27.84
N TYR A 109 8.74 -1.04 -27.46
CA TYR A 109 8.49 -2.33 -26.81
C TYR A 109 8.81 -2.34 -25.33
N ASP A 110 7.80 -2.65 -24.52
CA ASP A 110 7.93 -2.91 -23.08
C ASP A 110 6.63 -3.54 -22.54
N ASP A 111 6.75 -4.57 -21.69
CA ASP A 111 5.57 -5.28 -21.16
C ASP A 111 4.82 -4.47 -20.09
N PHE A 112 5.42 -3.42 -19.53
CA PHE A 112 4.81 -2.60 -18.47
C PHE A 112 3.98 -1.44 -19.05
N LEU A 113 4.45 -0.77 -20.11
CA LEU A 113 3.79 0.40 -20.68
C LEU A 113 3.85 0.53 -22.21
N GLY A 114 4.55 -0.37 -22.89
CA GLY A 114 4.80 -0.33 -24.32
C GLY A 114 4.02 -1.36 -25.12
N ARG A 115 4.54 -1.65 -26.31
CA ARG A 115 4.11 -2.75 -27.18
C ARG A 115 4.78 -4.06 -26.72
N LYS A 116 4.10 -5.17 -26.90
CA LYS A 116 4.62 -6.52 -26.70
C LYS A 116 5.20 -7.05 -28.01
N LYS A 117 6.28 -7.83 -27.93
CA LYS A 117 6.89 -8.52 -29.07
C LYS A 117 6.08 -9.78 -29.42
N GLN A 118 4.83 -9.61 -29.86
CA GLN A 118 3.90 -10.68 -30.19
C GLN A 118 3.25 -10.42 -31.56
N ILE A 119 2.74 -11.48 -32.21
CA ILE A 119 2.09 -11.36 -33.53
C ILE A 119 0.68 -10.79 -33.38
N THR A 120 -0.03 -11.19 -32.32
CA THR A 120 -1.35 -10.67 -31.93
C THR A 120 -1.27 -10.11 -30.51
N ASN A 121 -2.22 -9.24 -30.14
CA ASN A 121 -2.25 -8.57 -28.85
C ASN A 121 -0.95 -7.82 -28.55
N GLN A 122 -0.59 -6.87 -29.41
CA GLN A 122 0.67 -6.12 -29.33
C GLN A 122 0.66 -5.03 -28.27
N LEU A 123 -0.47 -4.67 -27.66
CA LEU A 123 -0.52 -3.67 -26.59
C LEU A 123 -0.32 -4.32 -25.22
N SER A 124 0.59 -3.78 -24.42
CA SER A 124 0.64 -4.12 -22.99
C SER A 124 -0.63 -3.62 -22.29
N ASN A 125 -0.96 -4.24 -21.14
CA ASN A 125 -2.07 -3.76 -20.32
C ASN A 125 -1.87 -2.31 -19.87
N GLY A 126 -0.62 -1.91 -19.55
CA GLY A 126 -0.32 -0.53 -19.18
C GLY A 126 -0.59 0.45 -20.32
N LEU A 127 -0.19 0.11 -21.55
CA LEU A 127 -0.49 0.92 -22.74
C LEU A 127 -2.00 1.04 -22.97
N CYS A 128 -2.75 -0.06 -22.83
CA CYS A 128 -4.20 -0.02 -22.91
C CYS A 128 -4.84 0.89 -21.84
N TYR A 129 -4.35 0.86 -20.61
CA TYR A 129 -4.83 1.78 -19.57
C TYR A 129 -4.47 3.24 -19.86
N ILE A 130 -3.28 3.52 -20.41
CA ILE A 130 -2.91 4.87 -20.87
C ILE A 130 -3.91 5.36 -21.93
N LEU A 131 -4.21 4.53 -22.94
CA LEU A 131 -5.20 4.85 -23.97
C LEU A 131 -6.59 5.08 -23.36
N ASN A 132 -6.98 4.29 -22.35
CA ASN A 132 -8.23 4.50 -21.63
C ASN A 132 -8.26 5.82 -20.85
N ARG A 133 -7.15 6.26 -20.26
CA ARG A 133 -7.07 7.59 -19.63
C ARG A 133 -7.25 8.69 -20.66
N LEU A 134 -6.56 8.59 -21.81
CA LEU A 134 -6.71 9.55 -22.90
C LEU A 134 -8.15 9.57 -23.45
N GLU A 135 -8.82 8.42 -23.55
CA GLU A 135 -10.22 8.32 -23.93
C GLU A 135 -11.16 8.99 -22.93
N LYS A 136 -10.99 8.70 -21.62
CA LYS A 136 -11.76 9.34 -20.55
C LYS A 136 -11.55 10.85 -20.49
N SER A 137 -10.38 11.33 -20.91
CA SER A 137 -10.09 12.76 -21.07
C SER A 137 -10.54 13.36 -22.40
N GLY A 138 -11.18 12.59 -23.29
CA GLY A 138 -11.72 13.06 -24.57
C GLY A 138 -10.70 13.18 -25.71
N PHE A 139 -9.48 12.68 -25.53
CA PHE A 139 -8.43 12.71 -26.56
C PHE A 139 -8.47 11.52 -27.52
N LEU A 140 -9.16 10.45 -27.16
CA LEU A 140 -9.48 9.31 -28.03
C LEU A 140 -11.00 9.25 -28.19
N VAL A 141 -11.51 9.42 -29.41
CA VAL A 141 -12.95 9.40 -29.71
C VAL A 141 -13.18 8.59 -30.98
N ASN A 142 -14.13 7.65 -30.97
CA ASN A 142 -14.42 6.78 -32.11
C ASN A 142 -13.17 6.11 -32.72
N ASN A 143 -12.27 5.64 -31.85
CA ASN A 143 -10.97 5.04 -32.22
C ASN A 143 -9.99 5.98 -32.95
N GLU A 144 -10.24 7.29 -32.90
CA GLU A 144 -9.31 8.29 -33.41
C GLU A 144 -8.62 9.02 -32.26
N LEU A 145 -7.32 8.76 -32.11
CA LEU A 145 -6.48 9.47 -31.16
C LEU A 145 -6.11 10.84 -31.74
N LYS A 146 -6.43 11.90 -30.99
CA LYS A 146 -6.12 13.29 -31.35
C LYS A 146 -4.76 13.69 -30.80
N SER A 147 -4.08 14.59 -31.50
CA SER A 147 -2.90 15.25 -30.95
C SER A 147 -3.27 16.02 -29.69
N CYS A 148 -2.47 15.89 -28.64
CA CYS A 148 -2.69 16.57 -27.38
C CYS A 148 -1.38 16.73 -26.61
N TYR A 149 -1.38 17.69 -25.69
CA TYR A 149 -0.34 17.83 -24.70
C TYR A 149 -0.99 17.84 -23.31
N VAL A 150 -0.48 17.00 -22.42
CA VAL A 150 -0.98 16.82 -21.07
C VAL A 150 0.14 17.05 -20.08
N ASN A 151 -0.10 17.94 -19.12
CA ASN A 151 0.79 18.22 -18.01
C ASN A 151 0.01 18.22 -16.70
N TYR A 152 0.39 17.32 -15.80
CA TYR A 152 -0.18 17.10 -14.47
C TYR A 152 0.86 17.30 -13.37
N ASP A 153 1.84 18.17 -13.61
CA ASP A 153 3.00 18.35 -12.74
C ASP A 153 2.66 18.74 -11.30
N ASN A 154 1.51 19.38 -11.08
CA ASN A 154 1.06 19.86 -9.78
C ASN A 154 -0.05 19.01 -9.16
N MET A 155 -0.42 17.88 -9.78
CA MET A 155 -1.46 16.99 -9.23
C MET A 155 -0.92 16.16 -8.06
N SER A 156 -1.73 16.04 -7.03
CA SER A 156 -1.53 15.12 -5.91
C SER A 156 -1.66 13.65 -6.34
N ALA A 157 -1.21 12.73 -5.49
CA ALA A 157 -1.40 11.30 -5.68
C ALA A 157 -2.89 10.92 -5.86
N ILE A 158 -3.79 11.58 -5.12
CA ILE A 158 -5.25 11.38 -5.21
C ILE A 158 -5.77 11.79 -6.59
N GLU A 159 -5.32 12.92 -7.12
CA GLU A 159 -5.73 13.42 -8.43
C GLU A 159 -5.18 12.53 -9.55
N LEU A 160 -3.89 12.16 -9.48
CA LEU A 160 -3.25 11.25 -10.44
C LEU A 160 -3.94 9.88 -10.49
N ASP A 161 -4.41 9.37 -9.35
CA ASP A 161 -5.13 8.09 -9.29
C ASP A 161 -6.39 8.07 -10.16
N LYS A 162 -7.07 9.21 -10.21
CA LYS A 162 -8.29 9.38 -11.02
C LYS A 162 -7.96 9.68 -12.48
N THR A 163 -6.93 10.49 -12.74
CA THR A 163 -6.69 11.07 -14.06
C THR A 163 -5.79 10.24 -14.96
N SER A 164 -4.66 9.74 -14.45
CA SER A 164 -3.54 9.30 -15.29
C SER A 164 -2.85 8.02 -14.82
N GLN A 165 -3.25 7.45 -13.68
CA GLN A 165 -2.76 6.15 -13.23
C GLN A 165 -3.09 5.05 -14.24
N PHE A 166 -2.07 4.29 -14.62
CA PHE A 166 -2.21 3.25 -15.65
C PHE A 166 -1.62 1.90 -15.26
N ASN A 167 -0.71 1.85 -14.30
CA ASN A 167 -0.13 0.59 -13.84
C ASN A 167 0.38 0.70 -12.39
N PHE A 168 0.94 -0.37 -11.84
CA PHE A 168 1.47 -0.42 -10.47
C PHE A 168 2.56 -1.48 -10.30
N ILE A 169 3.35 -1.33 -9.24
CA ILE A 169 4.38 -2.25 -8.77
C ILE A 169 3.90 -2.83 -7.44
N LYS A 170 3.93 -4.15 -7.27
CA LYS A 170 3.59 -4.81 -6.00
C LYS A 170 4.85 -4.95 -5.14
N ILE A 171 4.75 -4.65 -3.85
CA ILE A 171 5.84 -4.76 -2.87
C ILE A 171 5.46 -5.77 -1.79
N GLY A 172 6.34 -6.72 -1.49
CA GLY A 172 6.14 -7.69 -0.40
C GLY A 172 4.95 -8.63 -0.62
N SER A 173 4.65 -8.96 -1.88
CA SER A 173 3.43 -9.69 -2.27
C SER A 173 3.66 -11.18 -2.50
N THR A 174 4.91 -11.58 -2.77
CA THR A 174 5.29 -12.97 -3.01
C THR A 174 5.49 -13.74 -1.71
N LEU A 175 5.34 -15.07 -1.76
CA LEU A 175 5.64 -15.94 -0.61
C LEU A 175 7.09 -15.81 -0.14
N TRP A 176 8.02 -15.61 -1.08
CA TRP A 176 9.44 -15.44 -0.76
C TRP A 176 9.70 -14.14 -0.01
N GLU A 177 9.23 -12.99 -0.52
CA GLU A 177 9.33 -11.71 0.20
C GLU A 177 8.65 -11.79 1.57
N LYS A 178 7.46 -12.38 1.63
CA LYS A 178 6.77 -12.61 2.92
C LYS A 178 7.52 -13.54 3.85
N ALA A 179 8.41 -14.42 3.39
CA ALA A 179 9.23 -15.25 4.24
C ALA A 179 10.53 -14.55 4.66
N THR A 180 11.21 -13.87 3.74
CA THR A 180 12.58 -13.37 3.94
C THR A 180 12.67 -11.90 4.33
N ASP A 181 11.65 -11.09 4.08
CA ASP A 181 11.69 -9.66 4.39
C ASP A 181 11.81 -9.46 5.91
N SER A 182 12.85 -8.75 6.31
CA SER A 182 13.04 -8.24 7.65
C SER A 182 11.89 -7.30 8.00
N LEU A 183 11.42 -7.36 9.25
CA LEU A 183 10.48 -6.37 9.74
C LEU A 183 11.21 -5.02 9.89
N ASP A 184 10.66 -3.99 9.26
CA ASP A 184 11.16 -2.61 9.28
C ASP A 184 9.99 -1.62 9.46
N ASP A 185 10.31 -0.32 9.50
CA ASP A 185 9.31 0.74 9.67
C ASP A 185 8.26 0.71 8.54
N VAL A 186 8.70 0.46 7.30
CA VAL A 186 7.79 0.41 6.15
C VAL A 186 6.86 -0.79 6.22
N TYR A 187 7.37 -1.95 6.61
CA TYR A 187 6.55 -3.14 6.85
C TYR A 187 5.55 -2.90 7.98
N GLY A 188 5.97 -2.27 9.08
CA GLY A 188 5.07 -1.96 10.20
C GLY A 188 3.95 -0.98 9.84
N ALA A 189 4.18 -0.09 8.88
CA ALA A 189 3.22 0.92 8.45
C ALA A 189 2.30 0.43 7.31
N LEU A 190 2.84 -0.31 6.33
CA LEU A 190 2.16 -0.62 5.07
C LEU A 190 2.06 -2.14 4.79
N GLY A 191 2.85 -2.98 5.46
CA GLY A 191 2.91 -4.41 5.18
C GLY A 191 3.25 -4.71 3.70
N SER A 192 2.30 -5.38 3.03
CA SER A 192 2.31 -5.56 1.57
C SER A 192 1.50 -4.43 0.92
N PHE A 193 2.11 -3.69 0.01
CA PHE A 193 1.47 -2.52 -0.60
C PHE A 193 1.80 -2.42 -2.09
N ILE A 194 1.21 -1.42 -2.76
CA ILE A 194 1.49 -1.13 -4.17
C ILE A 194 2.04 0.28 -4.34
N ILE A 195 3.01 0.42 -5.25
CA ILE A 195 3.41 1.72 -5.80
C ILE A 195 2.68 1.88 -7.11
N LYS A 196 1.77 2.85 -7.18
CA LYS A 196 1.03 3.17 -8.40
C LYS A 196 1.88 4.05 -9.31
N VAL A 197 1.64 3.92 -10.61
CA VAL A 197 2.35 4.63 -11.67
C VAL A 197 1.34 5.38 -12.55
N ALA A 198 1.58 6.67 -12.71
CA ALA A 198 0.82 7.58 -13.54
C ALA A 198 1.76 8.34 -14.49
N PHE A 199 1.26 8.80 -15.64
CA PHE A 199 2.01 9.76 -16.45
C PHE A 199 1.70 11.18 -15.97
N THR A 200 2.72 12.02 -15.84
CA THR A 200 2.56 13.43 -15.45
C THR A 200 2.82 14.38 -16.61
N ASN A 201 3.61 13.97 -17.60
CA ASN A 201 3.89 14.75 -18.79
C ASN A 201 3.83 13.84 -20.02
N LEU A 202 2.82 14.06 -20.86
CA LEU A 202 2.54 13.23 -22.03
C LEU A 202 2.20 14.11 -23.23
N ASN A 203 2.76 13.77 -24.38
CA ASN A 203 2.51 14.44 -25.65
C ASN A 203 2.11 13.42 -26.71
N VAL A 204 1.05 13.71 -27.45
CA VAL A 204 0.62 12.92 -28.60
C VAL A 204 0.69 13.80 -29.83
N THR A 205 1.43 13.35 -30.84
CA THR A 205 1.60 14.07 -32.10
C THR A 205 1.38 13.13 -33.28
N ARG A 206 1.01 13.68 -34.43
CA ARG A 206 1.00 12.91 -35.69
C ARG A 206 2.37 13.07 -36.34
N ASP A 207 3.02 11.95 -36.66
CA ASP A 207 4.29 11.98 -37.39
C ASP A 207 4.07 12.26 -38.89
N GLN A 208 5.16 12.49 -39.63
CA GLN A 208 5.13 12.78 -41.07
C GLN A 208 4.58 11.62 -41.91
N ARG A 209 4.55 10.39 -41.38
CA ARG A 209 4.06 9.17 -42.03
C ARG A 209 2.60 8.87 -41.68
N GLY A 210 1.98 9.69 -40.83
CA GLY A 210 0.59 9.57 -40.42
C GLY A 210 0.37 8.73 -39.15
N PHE A 211 1.41 8.15 -38.54
CA PHE A 211 1.29 7.43 -37.26
C PHE A 211 1.10 8.41 -36.11
N MET A 212 0.42 7.96 -35.06
CA MET A 212 0.33 8.71 -33.82
C MET A 212 1.52 8.36 -32.94
N ARG A 213 2.37 9.35 -32.67
CA ARG A 213 3.52 9.25 -31.77
C ARG A 213 3.08 9.67 -30.37
N LEU A 214 3.02 8.73 -29.44
CA LEU A 214 2.81 8.95 -28.02
C LEU A 214 4.17 9.05 -27.33
N GLU A 215 4.40 10.16 -26.64
CA GLU A 215 5.63 10.45 -25.92
C GLU A 215 5.33 10.72 -24.45
N ILE A 216 5.84 9.88 -23.54
CA ILE A 216 5.76 10.11 -22.09
C ILE A 216 7.13 10.63 -21.64
N ARG A 217 7.12 11.84 -21.08
CA ARG A 217 8.31 12.57 -20.66
C ARG A 217 8.55 12.51 -19.15
N GLU A 218 7.51 12.24 -18.38
CA GLU A 218 7.60 12.10 -16.94
C GLU A 218 6.54 11.13 -16.41
N LEU A 219 6.96 10.27 -15.47
CA LEU A 219 6.10 9.40 -14.69
C LEU A 219 6.04 9.91 -13.23
N GLY A 220 4.86 9.80 -12.61
CA GLY A 220 4.65 9.99 -11.19
C GLY A 220 4.43 8.65 -10.49
N LEU A 221 5.18 8.39 -9.43
CA LEU A 221 5.05 7.22 -8.56
C LEU A 221 4.54 7.64 -7.19
N TYR A 222 3.59 6.89 -6.65
CA TYR A 222 3.03 7.16 -5.32
C TYR A 222 2.44 5.89 -4.71
N VAL A 223 2.33 5.86 -3.39
CA VAL A 223 1.62 4.82 -2.64
C VAL A 223 0.17 5.24 -2.47
N ARG A 224 -0.73 4.28 -2.60
CA ARG A 224 -2.13 4.36 -2.15
C ARG A 224 -2.44 3.08 -1.39
N ASP A 225 -2.75 3.21 -0.11
CA ASP A 225 -3.03 2.11 0.78
C ASP A 225 -4.15 2.46 1.78
N THR A 226 -4.52 1.49 2.61
CA THR A 226 -5.49 1.64 3.69
C THR A 226 -4.93 1.09 4.98
N TYR A 227 -4.96 1.88 6.05
CA TYR A 227 -4.59 1.43 7.38
C TYR A 227 -5.85 1.02 8.14
N GLU A 228 -6.13 -0.28 8.14
CA GLU A 228 -7.38 -0.87 8.61
C GLU A 228 -7.17 -2.28 9.17
N PHE A 229 -8.11 -2.75 9.98
CA PHE A 229 -8.06 -4.08 10.61
C PHE A 229 -9.32 -4.89 10.32
N MET A 230 -9.59 -5.18 9.04
CA MET A 230 -10.66 -6.06 8.58
C MET A 230 -10.14 -7.43 8.18
N ASN A 231 -10.94 -8.46 8.48
CA ASN A 231 -10.70 -9.81 7.99
C ASN A 231 -11.39 -10.02 6.64
N ASP A 232 -10.62 -10.40 5.61
CA ASP A 232 -11.13 -10.88 4.32
C ASP A 232 -10.85 -12.38 4.21
N GLY A 233 -11.64 -13.18 4.94
CA GLY A 233 -11.41 -14.60 5.16
C GLY A 233 -10.95 -14.89 6.60
N ASP A 234 -9.79 -15.54 6.74
CA ASP A 234 -9.22 -15.90 8.04
C ASP A 234 -8.76 -14.69 8.86
N ASP A 235 -8.69 -14.87 10.18
CA ASP A 235 -8.16 -13.86 11.10
C ASP A 235 -6.67 -13.64 10.89
N GLN A 236 -6.33 -12.53 10.21
CA GLN A 236 -4.97 -12.27 9.76
C GLN A 236 -4.02 -12.07 10.96
N PRO A 237 -2.90 -12.82 11.01
CA PRO A 237 -1.87 -12.59 12.01
C PRO A 237 -1.03 -11.36 11.70
N LEU A 238 -0.76 -10.57 12.74
CA LEU A 238 0.01 -9.32 12.68
C LEU A 238 1.33 -9.42 13.46
N GLY A 239 1.68 -10.61 13.92
CA GLY A 239 2.90 -10.88 14.68
C GLY A 239 2.67 -11.25 16.14
N TYR A 240 3.72 -11.75 16.74
CA TYR A 240 3.82 -11.96 18.18
C TYR A 240 4.49 -10.75 18.80
N TRP A 241 3.76 -9.95 19.56
CA TRP A 241 4.22 -8.68 20.11
C TRP A 241 4.45 -8.76 21.62
N GLY A 242 5.55 -8.19 22.09
CA GLY A 242 5.90 -8.12 23.49
C GLY A 242 6.77 -6.90 23.78
N GLU A 243 7.14 -6.68 25.04
CA GLU A 243 7.94 -5.50 25.42
C GLU A 243 9.32 -5.43 24.73
N CYS A 244 9.84 -6.60 24.34
CA CYS A 244 11.14 -6.75 23.70
C CYS A 244 11.09 -6.59 22.17
N GLY A 245 9.90 -6.51 21.57
CA GLY A 245 9.78 -6.36 20.12
C GLY A 245 8.60 -7.11 19.52
N VAL A 246 8.81 -7.53 18.28
CA VAL A 246 7.87 -8.34 17.50
C VAL A 246 8.60 -9.49 16.84
N ILE A 247 7.96 -10.65 16.86
CA ILE A 247 8.39 -11.84 16.15
C ILE A 247 7.39 -12.10 15.02
N LYS A 248 7.93 -12.29 13.82
CA LYS A 248 7.15 -12.66 12.65
C LYS A 248 6.57 -14.06 12.87
N PRO A 249 5.29 -14.31 12.56
CA PRO A 249 4.74 -15.63 12.73
C PRO A 249 5.44 -16.62 11.79
N GLY A 250 6.09 -17.63 12.35
CA GLY A 250 6.65 -18.74 11.59
C GLY A 250 5.57 -19.76 11.21
N VAL A 251 5.91 -20.70 10.31
CA VAL A 251 5.00 -21.74 9.81
C VAL A 251 4.40 -22.56 10.96
N ILE A 252 5.23 -22.96 11.93
CA ILE A 252 4.80 -23.76 13.07
C ILE A 252 3.90 -22.96 14.02
N SER A 253 4.24 -21.69 14.30
CA SER A 253 3.41 -20.85 15.19
C SER A 253 2.05 -20.53 14.56
N GLU A 254 1.98 -20.33 13.24
CA GLU A 254 0.70 -20.14 12.55
C GLU A 254 -0.14 -21.41 12.50
N LEU A 255 0.48 -22.58 12.31
CA LEU A 255 -0.23 -23.85 12.39
C LEU A 255 -0.81 -24.08 13.78
N MET A 256 -0.03 -23.79 14.83
CA MET A 256 -0.41 -24.04 16.21
C MET A 256 -1.28 -22.93 16.81
N LYS A 257 -1.37 -21.75 16.17
CA LYS A 257 -2.09 -20.56 16.62
C LYS A 257 -1.89 -20.24 18.11
N LYS A 258 -0.67 -20.43 18.63
CA LYS A 258 -0.35 -20.25 20.06
C LYS A 258 -0.72 -18.82 20.48
N GLU A 259 -1.36 -18.65 21.63
CA GLU A 259 -1.72 -17.32 22.16
C GLU A 259 -0.49 -16.48 22.52
N PHE A 260 0.59 -17.13 22.96
CA PHE A 260 1.87 -16.49 23.23
C PHE A 260 3.04 -17.43 22.92
N ILE A 261 4.22 -16.85 22.77
CA ILE A 261 5.52 -17.53 22.68
C ILE A 261 6.49 -16.85 23.65
N ASP A 262 7.41 -17.65 24.21
CA ASP A 262 8.50 -17.16 25.04
C ASP A 262 9.81 -17.37 24.27
N GLU A 263 10.58 -16.31 24.04
CA GLU A 263 11.85 -16.32 23.30
C GLU A 263 12.83 -15.34 23.95
N ASP A 264 14.08 -15.78 24.18
CA ASP A 264 15.14 -15.02 24.82
C ASP A 264 14.75 -14.37 26.16
N GLY A 265 13.94 -15.07 26.97
CA GLY A 265 13.46 -14.58 28.26
C GLY A 265 12.34 -13.52 28.17
N CYS A 266 11.84 -13.23 26.96
CA CYS A 266 10.74 -12.31 26.72
C CYS A 266 9.48 -13.07 26.29
N ARG A 267 8.32 -12.60 26.75
CA ARG A 267 7.00 -13.10 26.32
C ARG A 267 6.42 -12.23 25.22
N TYR A 268 5.90 -12.88 24.17
CA TYR A 268 5.25 -12.24 23.04
C TYR A 268 3.86 -12.82 22.83
N PHE A 269 2.87 -11.97 22.64
CA PHE A 269 1.46 -12.32 22.50
C PHE A 269 1.03 -12.25 21.04
N ARG A 270 0.23 -13.22 20.60
CA ARG A 270 -0.30 -13.26 19.24
C ARG A 270 -1.27 -12.10 19.03
N ILE A 271 -0.96 -11.23 18.08
CA ILE A 271 -1.83 -10.12 17.67
C ILE A 271 -2.40 -10.43 16.29
N THR A 272 -3.70 -10.19 16.12
CA THR A 272 -4.42 -10.34 14.86
C THR A 272 -5.31 -9.14 14.60
N ASN A 273 -5.91 -9.07 13.41
CA ASN A 273 -6.99 -8.13 13.12
C ASN A 273 -8.12 -8.23 14.16
N SER A 274 -8.51 -9.43 14.60
CA SER A 274 -9.52 -9.60 15.66
C SER A 274 -9.12 -8.96 16.99
N SER A 275 -7.84 -8.84 17.30
CA SER A 275 -7.39 -8.10 18.49
C SER A 275 -7.75 -6.62 18.40
N PHE A 276 -7.59 -6.01 17.22
CA PHE A 276 -7.98 -4.62 16.95
C PHE A 276 -9.49 -4.45 16.86
N VAL A 277 -10.21 -5.37 16.22
CA VAL A 277 -11.69 -5.37 16.17
C VAL A 277 -12.29 -5.45 17.57
N LYS A 278 -11.76 -6.33 18.45
CA LYS A 278 -12.18 -6.41 19.86
C LYS A 278 -11.89 -5.12 20.62
N TYR A 279 -10.72 -4.51 20.39
CA TYR A 279 -10.37 -3.23 20.98
C TYR A 279 -11.35 -2.13 20.53
N ARG A 280 -11.59 -1.98 19.23
CA ARG A 280 -12.60 -1.07 18.66
C ARG A 280 -13.96 -1.27 19.31
N GLY A 281 -14.45 -2.51 19.39
CA GLY A 281 -15.74 -2.82 20.02
C GLY A 281 -15.87 -2.33 21.46
N LYS A 282 -14.78 -2.40 22.24
CA LYS A 282 -14.75 -1.90 23.63
C LYS A 282 -14.73 -0.38 23.73
N TYR A 283 -14.12 0.31 22.78
CA TYR A 283 -13.87 1.76 22.84
C TYR A 283 -14.72 2.58 21.86
N LYS A 284 -15.63 1.96 21.11
CA LYS A 284 -16.53 2.63 20.16
C LYS A 284 -17.34 3.77 20.80
N SER A 285 -17.76 3.62 22.06
CA SER A 285 -18.48 4.67 22.82
C SER A 285 -17.64 5.91 23.12
N THR A 286 -16.31 5.81 23.03
CA THR A 286 -15.39 6.95 23.22
C THR A 286 -15.08 7.70 21.93
N TYR A 287 -15.73 7.32 20.81
CA TYR A 287 -15.53 7.89 19.47
C TYR A 287 -14.06 7.87 19.00
N LYS A 288 -13.30 6.85 19.41
CA LYS A 288 -11.91 6.62 19.02
C LYS A 288 -11.79 5.28 18.28
N THR A 289 -10.67 5.04 17.59
CA THR A 289 -10.40 3.90 16.68
C THR A 289 -10.87 4.14 15.25
N GLY A 290 -10.04 4.86 14.48
CA GLY A 290 -10.33 5.28 13.11
C GLY A 290 -9.41 4.63 12.09
N ASP A 291 -9.97 3.88 11.15
CA ASP A 291 -9.27 3.51 9.91
C ASP A 291 -8.91 4.78 9.11
N PHE A 292 -7.97 4.68 8.18
CA PHE A 292 -7.68 5.79 7.27
C PHE A 292 -7.06 5.33 5.96
N PHE A 293 -7.21 6.16 4.93
CA PHE A 293 -6.49 6.02 3.67
C PHE A 293 -5.11 6.63 3.79
N VAL A 294 -4.14 6.03 3.12
CA VAL A 294 -2.76 6.47 3.06
C VAL A 294 -2.40 6.78 1.62
N TYR A 295 -1.97 8.01 1.37
CA TYR A 295 -1.37 8.44 0.13
C TYR A 295 0.01 9.03 0.41
N SER A 296 0.98 8.69 -0.43
CA SER A 296 2.27 9.35 -0.39
C SER A 296 2.29 10.62 -1.23
N THR A 297 3.32 11.44 -1.01
CA THR A 297 3.77 12.42 -1.99
C THR A 297 4.15 11.73 -3.31
N VAL A 298 4.16 12.49 -4.41
CA VAL A 298 4.46 11.96 -5.75
C VAL A 298 5.96 12.05 -6.02
N LYS A 299 6.60 10.91 -6.28
CA LYS A 299 7.97 10.83 -6.79
C LYS A 299 7.95 10.90 -8.31
N LYS A 300 8.47 11.99 -8.86
CA LYS A 300 8.59 12.20 -10.30
C LYS A 300 9.84 11.58 -10.88
N ILE A 301 9.71 11.05 -12.09
CA ILE A 301 10.77 10.33 -12.79
C ILE A 301 10.77 10.79 -14.26
N PRO A 302 11.81 11.49 -14.71
CA PRO A 302 11.92 11.86 -16.12
C PRO A 302 12.10 10.61 -16.97
N THR A 303 11.49 10.59 -18.14
CA THR A 303 11.51 9.45 -19.05
C THR A 303 11.63 9.89 -20.51
N ASN A 304 12.10 9.00 -21.36
CA ASN A 304 12.05 9.12 -22.82
C ASN A 304 11.34 7.87 -23.38
N ILE A 305 10.03 7.83 -23.21
CA ILE A 305 9.18 6.75 -23.69
C ILE A 305 8.49 7.21 -24.97
N ILE A 306 8.71 6.49 -26.07
CA ILE A 306 8.12 6.78 -27.37
C ILE A 306 7.48 5.52 -27.92
N ILE A 307 6.20 5.61 -28.26
CA ILE A 307 5.41 4.52 -28.82
C ILE A 307 4.67 5.05 -30.04
N HIS A 308 4.81 4.37 -31.19
CA HIS A 308 4.01 4.69 -32.37
C HIS A 308 2.78 3.81 -32.42
N LEU A 309 1.64 4.46 -32.65
CA LEU A 309 0.32 3.85 -32.67
C LEU A 309 -0.29 4.01 -34.06
N SER A 310 -0.80 2.89 -34.56
CA SER A 310 -1.50 2.77 -35.83
C SER A 310 -3.00 2.58 -35.59
N LYS A 311 -3.76 2.50 -36.70
CA LYS A 311 -5.19 2.18 -36.63
C LYS A 311 -5.45 0.77 -36.08
N ILE A 312 -4.58 -0.20 -36.38
CA ILE A 312 -4.69 -1.58 -35.87
C ILE A 312 -4.56 -1.60 -34.35
N ASP A 313 -3.68 -0.77 -33.79
CA ASP A 313 -3.53 -0.66 -32.33
C ASP A 313 -4.82 -0.11 -31.69
N MET A 314 -5.52 0.82 -32.33
CA MET A 314 -6.80 1.33 -31.83
C MET A 314 -7.90 0.28 -31.85
N GLU A 315 -7.93 -0.60 -32.86
CA GLU A 315 -8.86 -1.73 -32.93
C GLU A 315 -8.59 -2.75 -31.82
N GLU A 316 -7.31 -3.07 -31.57
CA GLU A 316 -6.91 -3.92 -30.45
C GLU A 316 -7.32 -3.32 -29.10
N TYR A 317 -7.10 -2.01 -28.92
CA TYR A 317 -7.53 -1.29 -27.74
C TYR A 317 -9.05 -1.37 -27.54
N SER A 318 -9.86 -1.19 -28.57
CA SER A 318 -11.32 -1.32 -28.45
C SER A 318 -11.74 -2.70 -27.98
N PHE A 319 -11.10 -3.75 -28.52
CA PHE A 319 -11.36 -5.12 -28.10
C PHE A 319 -10.96 -5.35 -26.64
N TRP A 320 -9.80 -4.84 -26.23
CA TRP A 320 -9.35 -4.89 -24.85
C TRP A 320 -10.34 -4.14 -23.92
N LYS A 321 -10.78 -2.94 -24.30
CA LYS A 321 -11.71 -2.11 -23.52
C LYS A 321 -13.02 -2.85 -23.26
N GLY A 322 -13.61 -3.45 -24.28
CA GLY A 322 -14.87 -4.20 -24.16
C GLY A 322 -14.80 -5.41 -23.21
N LYS A 323 -13.60 -5.88 -22.89
CA LYS A 323 -13.37 -7.00 -21.95
C LYS A 323 -12.96 -6.58 -20.54
N ASN A 324 -12.26 -5.44 -20.41
CA ASN A 324 -11.56 -5.08 -19.18
C ASN A 324 -12.15 -3.84 -18.48
N ILE A 325 -13.02 -3.09 -19.15
CA ILE A 325 -13.62 -1.84 -18.62
C ILE A 325 -15.12 -2.03 -18.29
N ASN A 326 -15.61 -3.28 -18.25
CA ASN A 326 -16.94 -3.60 -17.72
C ASN A 326 -16.88 -3.80 -16.19
N GLU A 327 -17.08 -2.70 -15.45
CA GLU A 327 -17.72 -2.53 -14.13
C GLU A 327 -17.42 -1.11 -13.62
#